data_AF-A0A9C8E3I2-F1
#
_entry.id   AF-A0A9C8E3I2-F1
#
_cell.length_a   1.000
_cell.length_b   1.000
_cell.length_c   1.000
_cell.angle_alpha   90.00
_cell.angle_beta   90.00
_cell.angle_gamma   90.00
#
_symmetry.space_group_name_H-M   'P 1'
#
loop_
_entity.id
_entity.type
_entity.pdbx_description
1 polymer ?
#
loop_
_entity_poly.entity_id
_entity_poly.type
_entity_poly.pdbx_seq_one_letter_code
_entity_poly.pdbx_strand_id
1 'polypeptide(L)'
;IDLYSGRHLIVMEYYERYGVATAKLWWETPPVAVTWKGEYFNNRSLSGAPVFTRCDSAIDFDWGQGSPDPRIPADSFSVRWTGDVYFDRSGYYTFYARTDDGVKIWLDSSPVIAAWWDQPATTYSATRYVSRGVHRIEVNYYENTGFATIKVWWRPVTPPSPPPGAAIIVDELDPGFTWGGPWRSRHHAYLGYKGHMYWTRNTTYVPQNYAIWKPSLPHPGYYEVFVFIPRCYATTRRARYRIFHNGQRHDRIVNQAIYYDKWVSLGTYYFNASGNEFIFLGDNTREPYLSRYIGVDAMKFVPR
;
A
#
# COMPACT_ATOMS: atom_id res chain seq x y z
N ILE A 1 -22.63 -3.61 -12.89
CA ILE A 1 -23.33 -4.24 -11.75
C ILE A 1 -22.61 -3.76 -10.51
N ASP A 2 -23.30 -3.07 -9.61
CA ASP A 2 -22.72 -2.66 -8.35
C ASP A 2 -22.74 -3.84 -7.38
N LEU A 3 -21.55 -4.35 -7.04
CA LEU A 3 -21.39 -5.44 -6.10
C LEU A 3 -20.82 -4.88 -4.79
N TYR A 4 -21.52 -5.10 -3.68
CA TYR A 4 -20.96 -4.84 -2.35
C TYR A 4 -19.81 -5.81 -2.04
N SER A 5 -18.92 -5.44 -1.12
CA SER A 5 -17.87 -6.37 -0.66
C SER A 5 -18.50 -7.64 -0.10
N GLY A 6 -18.09 -8.82 -0.57
CA GLY A 6 -18.65 -10.08 -0.12
C GLY A 6 -18.47 -11.19 -1.14
N ARG A 7 -19.05 -12.35 -0.86
CA ARG A 7 -19.10 -13.46 -1.81
C ARG A 7 -20.34 -13.30 -2.69
N HIS A 8 -20.16 -13.44 -4.00
CA HIS A 8 -21.25 -13.37 -4.99
C HIS A 8 -21.26 -14.65 -5.83
N LEU A 9 -22.44 -15.09 -6.24
CA LEU A 9 -22.61 -16.20 -7.17
C LEU A 9 -22.59 -15.67 -8.60
N ILE A 10 -21.79 -16.30 -9.45
CA ILE A 10 -21.75 -16.04 -10.90
C ILE A 10 -22.11 -17.35 -11.60
N VAL A 11 -23.13 -17.30 -12.47
CA VAL A 11 -23.54 -18.43 -13.31
C VAL A 11 -23.35 -18.03 -14.77
N MET A 12 -22.59 -18.83 -15.52
CA MET A 12 -22.39 -18.68 -16.95
C MET A 12 -22.85 -19.97 -17.63
N GLU A 13 -23.91 -19.90 -18.42
CA GLU A 13 -24.38 -21.01 -19.24
C GLU A 13 -23.89 -20.80 -20.69
N TYR A 14 -23.44 -21.88 -21.32
CA TYR A 14 -22.90 -21.85 -22.67
C TYR A 14 -23.23 -23.16 -23.40
N TYR A 15 -23.63 -23.05 -24.66
CA TYR A 15 -23.92 -24.19 -25.52
C TYR A 15 -23.35 -23.97 -26.93
N GLU A 16 -22.80 -25.04 -27.49
CA GLU A 16 -22.27 -25.13 -28.85
C GLU A 16 -22.90 -26.37 -29.49
N ARG A 17 -23.24 -26.31 -30.78
CA ARG A 17 -23.87 -27.40 -31.53
C ARG A 17 -22.97 -28.06 -32.58
N TYR A 18 -22.13 -27.31 -33.31
CA TYR A 18 -21.12 -27.79 -34.26
C TYR A 18 -19.90 -26.83 -34.41
N GLY A 19 -18.68 -27.38 -34.39
CA GLY A 19 -17.44 -26.66 -34.78
C GLY A 19 -16.46 -26.45 -33.62
N VAL A 20 -15.55 -25.48 -33.76
CA VAL A 20 -14.62 -25.06 -32.70
C VAL A 20 -15.11 -23.74 -32.13
N ALA A 21 -15.45 -23.71 -30.85
CA ALA A 21 -15.95 -22.51 -30.20
C ALA A 21 -15.33 -22.31 -28.81
N THR A 22 -15.32 -21.05 -28.36
CA THR A 22 -14.73 -20.65 -27.08
C THR A 22 -15.64 -19.63 -26.40
N ALA A 23 -15.91 -19.84 -25.12
CA ALA A 23 -16.55 -18.87 -24.26
C ALA A 23 -15.50 -18.30 -23.28
N LYS A 24 -15.45 -16.98 -23.15
CA LYS A 24 -14.56 -16.28 -22.21
C LYS A 24 -15.38 -15.34 -21.35
N LEU A 25 -15.26 -15.48 -20.03
CA LEU A 25 -15.80 -14.54 -19.05
C LEU A 25 -14.64 -13.90 -18.31
N TRP A 26 -14.65 -12.58 -18.24
CA TRP A 26 -13.68 -11.79 -17.49
C TRP A 26 -14.41 -10.57 -16.92
N TRP A 27 -13.86 -10.03 -15.83
CA TRP A 27 -14.31 -8.78 -15.26
C TRP A 27 -13.08 -7.99 -14.81
N GLU A 28 -13.23 -6.69 -14.84
CA GLU A 28 -12.38 -5.74 -14.15
C GLU A 28 -13.29 -4.91 -13.25
N THR A 29 -12.80 -4.50 -12.08
CA THR A 29 -13.42 -3.36 -11.40
C THR A 29 -13.25 -2.18 -12.35
N PRO A 30 -14.34 -1.58 -12.87
CA PRO A 30 -14.18 -0.33 -13.60
C PRO A 30 -13.42 0.62 -12.68
N PRO A 31 -12.41 1.35 -13.17
CA PRO A 31 -11.81 2.40 -12.37
C PRO A 31 -12.97 3.23 -11.80
N VAL A 32 -12.98 3.44 -10.48
CA VAL A 32 -13.95 4.32 -9.83
C VAL A 32 -13.99 5.56 -10.71
N ALA A 33 -15.14 5.89 -11.30
CA ALA A 33 -15.22 6.94 -12.30
C ALA A 33 -14.84 8.26 -11.63
N VAL A 34 -13.56 8.63 -11.72
CA VAL A 34 -13.03 9.87 -11.17
C VAL A 34 -13.49 10.94 -12.13
N THR A 35 -14.32 11.86 -11.64
CA THR A 35 -14.58 13.09 -12.37
C THR A 35 -13.49 14.08 -12.01
N TRP A 36 -12.61 14.37 -12.96
CA TRP A 36 -11.55 15.35 -12.81
C TRP A 36 -12.09 16.74 -13.08
N LYS A 37 -11.79 17.70 -12.21
CA LYS A 37 -11.93 19.11 -12.54
C LYS A 37 -10.69 19.53 -13.35
N GLY A 38 -10.84 19.70 -14.65
CA GLY A 38 -9.82 20.23 -15.55
C GLY A 38 -9.88 21.76 -15.64
N GLU A 39 -8.78 22.42 -15.36
CA GLU A 39 -8.58 23.88 -15.45
C GLU A 39 -7.58 24.15 -16.58
N TYR A 40 -8.02 24.83 -17.64
CA TYR A 40 -7.25 24.99 -18.88
C TYR A 40 -6.72 26.42 -19.01
N PHE A 41 -5.42 26.55 -19.30
CA PHE A 41 -4.71 27.83 -19.33
C PHE A 41 -4.06 28.06 -20.70
N ASN A 42 -4.09 29.29 -21.20
CA ASN A 42 -3.43 29.72 -22.43
C ASN A 42 -1.95 30.12 -22.23
N ASN A 43 -1.31 29.56 -21.21
CA ASN A 43 0.11 29.76 -20.91
C ASN A 43 0.67 28.46 -20.32
N ARG A 44 2.00 28.28 -20.35
CA ARG A 44 2.70 27.08 -19.85
C ARG A 44 2.83 27.01 -18.31
N SER A 45 2.57 28.11 -17.62
CA SER A 45 2.91 28.30 -16.20
C SER A 45 1.77 28.00 -15.22
N LEU A 46 0.59 27.58 -15.71
CA LEU A 46 -0.62 27.41 -14.90
C LEU A 46 -0.97 28.68 -14.11
N SER A 47 -0.70 29.84 -14.69
CA SER A 47 -0.80 31.14 -14.02
C SER A 47 -2.07 31.89 -14.44
N GLY A 48 -2.57 32.74 -13.55
CA GLY A 48 -3.80 33.49 -13.75
C GLY A 48 -5.06 32.64 -13.60
N ALA A 49 -6.20 33.20 -14.01
CA ALA A 49 -7.45 32.46 -14.07
C ALA A 49 -7.43 31.49 -15.27
N PRO A 50 -7.98 30.27 -15.13
CA PRO A 50 -8.13 29.39 -16.28
C PRO A 50 -9.05 30.02 -17.32
N VAL A 51 -8.76 29.81 -18.61
CA VAL A 51 -9.60 30.24 -19.73
C VAL A 51 -10.97 29.59 -19.65
N PHE A 52 -11.02 28.32 -19.25
CA PHE A 52 -12.25 27.63 -18.88
C PHE A 52 -11.95 26.45 -17.94
N THR A 53 -13.01 25.91 -17.35
CA THR A 53 -12.95 24.65 -16.61
C THR A 53 -13.96 23.65 -17.16
N ARG A 54 -13.67 22.36 -17.08
CA ARG A 54 -14.63 21.29 -17.42
C ARG A 54 -14.41 20.04 -16.57
N CYS A 55 -15.37 19.14 -16.63
CA CYS A 55 -15.26 17.81 -16.02
C CYS A 55 -14.72 16.83 -17.06
N ASP A 56 -13.61 16.17 -16.76
CA ASP A 56 -13.04 15.11 -17.59
C ASP A 56 -13.21 13.75 -16.88
N SER A 57 -13.66 12.73 -17.60
CA SER A 57 -13.84 11.36 -17.04
C SER A 57 -12.54 10.58 -16.91
N ALA A 58 -11.48 11.05 -17.60
CA ALA A 58 -10.14 10.49 -17.57
C ALA A 58 -9.13 11.56 -18.01
N ILE A 59 -7.87 11.37 -17.64
CA ILE A 59 -6.74 12.10 -18.22
C ILE A 59 -6.12 11.18 -19.27
N ASP A 60 -6.68 11.22 -20.48
CA ASP A 60 -6.28 10.41 -21.64
C ASP A 60 -6.56 11.23 -22.91
N PHE A 61 -5.64 12.13 -23.23
CA PHE A 61 -5.77 13.09 -24.31
C PHE A 61 -4.62 12.95 -25.30
N ASP A 62 -4.99 13.00 -26.58
CA ASP A 62 -4.07 13.14 -27.71
C ASP A 62 -4.66 14.23 -28.61
N TRP A 63 -4.07 15.42 -28.54
CA TRP A 63 -4.49 16.56 -29.34
C TRP A 63 -3.72 16.65 -30.65
N GLY A 64 -2.73 15.79 -30.87
CA GLY A 64 -1.81 15.92 -31.99
C GLY A 64 -1.18 17.31 -32.01
N GLN A 65 -1.23 17.98 -33.16
CA GLN A 65 -0.80 19.39 -33.32
C GLN A 65 -1.91 20.41 -33.03
N GLY A 66 -3.01 19.97 -32.42
CA GLY A 66 -4.18 20.78 -32.13
C GLY A 66 -4.20 21.29 -30.70
N SER A 67 -5.37 21.76 -30.27
CA SER A 67 -5.59 22.27 -28.92
C SER A 67 -6.78 21.59 -28.24
N PRO A 68 -6.89 21.63 -26.91
CA PRO A 68 -8.03 21.08 -26.18
C PRO A 68 -9.37 21.79 -26.43
N ASP A 69 -9.33 23.02 -26.94
CA ASP A 69 -10.48 23.89 -27.23
C ASP A 69 -10.02 25.06 -28.13
N PRO A 70 -10.86 25.59 -29.04
CA PRO A 70 -10.51 26.73 -29.90
C PRO A 70 -10.06 28.01 -29.16
N ARG A 71 -10.40 28.16 -27.87
CA ARG A 71 -9.96 29.29 -27.03
C ARG A 71 -8.53 29.12 -26.48
N ILE A 72 -7.95 27.93 -26.62
CA ILE A 72 -6.60 27.59 -26.19
C ILE A 72 -5.71 27.51 -27.43
N PRO A 73 -4.52 28.14 -27.44
CA PRO A 73 -3.57 27.98 -28.54
C PRO A 73 -3.13 26.51 -28.67
N ALA A 74 -2.75 26.11 -29.89
CA ALA A 74 -2.22 24.76 -30.15
C ALA A 74 -0.92 24.49 -29.39
N ASP A 75 -0.10 25.53 -29.20
CA ASP A 75 1.17 25.49 -28.50
C ASP A 75 1.10 26.36 -27.23
N SER A 76 2.07 26.18 -26.32
CA SER A 76 2.25 27.03 -25.13
C SER A 76 1.05 27.12 -24.19
N PHE A 77 0.38 25.99 -23.95
CA PHE A 77 -0.75 25.89 -23.02
C PHE A 77 -0.44 24.99 -21.83
N SER A 78 -1.32 25.00 -20.82
CA SER A 78 -1.21 24.08 -19.68
C SER A 78 -2.57 23.70 -19.12
N VAL A 79 -2.61 22.59 -18.40
CA VAL A 79 -3.84 22.08 -17.78
C VAL A 79 -3.55 21.58 -16.37
N ARG A 80 -4.43 21.88 -15.43
CA ARG A 80 -4.46 21.30 -14.09
C ARG A 80 -5.70 20.44 -13.94
N TRP A 81 -5.52 19.17 -13.60
CA TRP A 81 -6.60 18.30 -13.17
C TRP A 81 -6.52 18.05 -11.67
N THR A 82 -7.66 18.14 -11.00
CA THR A 82 -7.80 17.74 -9.60
C THR A 82 -8.96 16.76 -9.45
N GLY A 83 -8.74 15.68 -8.68
CA GLY A 83 -9.75 14.65 -8.47
C GLY A 83 -9.56 13.93 -7.14
N ASP A 84 -10.67 13.56 -6.52
CA ASP A 84 -10.70 12.69 -5.34
C ASP A 84 -10.89 11.24 -5.80
N VAL A 85 -9.91 10.39 -5.48
CA VAL A 85 -9.86 9.00 -5.96
C VAL A 85 -9.96 8.06 -4.79
N TYR A 86 -10.91 7.11 -4.86
CA TYR A 86 -11.02 6.06 -3.86
C TYR A 86 -10.12 4.87 -4.21
N PHE A 87 -9.17 4.56 -3.34
CA PHE A 87 -8.35 3.36 -3.36
C PHE A 87 -9.01 2.29 -2.49
N ASP A 88 -9.40 1.17 -3.10
CA ASP A 88 -10.16 0.09 -2.46
C ASP A 88 -9.33 -0.74 -1.48
N ARG A 89 -8.00 -0.72 -1.63
CA ARG A 89 -7.03 -1.37 -0.74
C ARG A 89 -5.80 -0.50 -0.50
N SER A 90 -5.29 -0.61 0.72
CA SER A 90 -3.96 -0.13 1.07
C SER A 90 -2.90 -0.95 0.34
N GLY A 91 -1.87 -0.30 -0.20
CA GLY A 91 -0.78 -1.00 -0.88
C GLY A 91 0.11 -0.08 -1.71
N TYR A 92 1.07 -0.67 -2.41
CA TYR A 92 1.88 0.06 -3.37
C TYR A 92 1.16 0.16 -4.71
N TYR A 93 1.19 1.35 -5.30
CA TYR A 93 0.67 1.63 -6.63
C TYR A 93 1.79 2.27 -7.45
N THR A 94 1.96 1.80 -8.68
CA THR A 94 2.80 2.50 -9.66
C THR A 94 1.91 3.43 -10.45
N PHE A 95 2.16 4.72 -10.32
CA PHE A 95 1.59 5.78 -11.15
C PHE A 95 2.40 5.89 -12.43
N TYR A 96 1.71 6.15 -13.53
CA TYR A 96 2.28 6.32 -14.85
C TYR A 96 1.76 7.62 -15.47
N ALA A 97 2.62 8.29 -16.22
CA ALA A 97 2.25 9.45 -17.01
C ALA A 97 2.97 9.37 -18.36
N ARG A 98 2.23 9.28 -19.45
CA ARG A 98 2.77 9.52 -20.80
C ARG A 98 2.47 10.96 -21.17
N THR A 99 3.49 11.74 -21.48
CA THR A 99 3.37 13.20 -21.67
C THR A 99 4.26 13.70 -22.80
N ASP A 100 3.78 14.69 -23.52
CA ASP A 100 4.49 15.54 -24.49
C ASP A 100 3.85 16.93 -24.31
N ASP A 101 4.46 17.93 -23.66
CA ASP A 101 5.76 17.96 -22.97
C ASP A 101 5.70 17.50 -21.50
N GLY A 102 5.49 18.42 -20.55
CA GLY A 102 5.80 18.24 -19.14
C GLY A 102 4.61 17.82 -18.28
N VAL A 103 4.85 16.99 -17.26
CA VAL A 103 3.87 16.52 -16.28
C VAL A 103 4.39 16.53 -14.84
N LYS A 104 3.53 16.88 -13.90
CA LYS A 104 3.72 16.64 -12.47
C LYS A 104 2.48 15.97 -11.88
N ILE A 105 2.68 15.00 -10.98
CA ILE A 105 1.61 14.32 -10.24
C ILE A 105 1.88 14.46 -8.74
N TRP A 106 0.84 14.82 -7.98
CA TRP A 106 0.84 14.80 -6.52
C TRP A 106 -0.25 13.88 -5.99
N LEU A 107 0.05 13.21 -4.88
CA LEU A 107 -0.88 12.43 -4.08
C LEU A 107 -0.90 13.03 -2.67
N ASP A 108 -2.05 13.52 -2.23
CA ASP A 108 -2.22 14.23 -0.94
C ASP A 108 -1.15 15.31 -0.72
N SER A 109 -0.97 16.17 -1.72
CA SER A 109 0.04 17.25 -1.74
C SER A 109 1.51 16.77 -1.77
N SER A 110 1.77 15.46 -1.77
CA SER A 110 3.12 14.90 -1.86
C SER A 110 3.49 14.57 -3.31
N PRO A 111 4.67 14.98 -3.82
CA PRO A 111 5.06 14.74 -5.21
C PRO A 111 5.32 13.25 -5.51
N VAL A 112 4.76 12.79 -6.63
CA VAL A 112 4.87 11.41 -7.14
C VAL A 112 5.71 11.37 -8.41
N ILE A 113 5.34 12.16 -9.42
CA ILE A 113 6.10 12.35 -10.67
C ILE A 113 6.39 13.84 -10.82
N ALA A 114 7.61 14.19 -11.22
CA ALA A 114 8.02 15.58 -11.41
C ALA A 114 8.89 15.73 -12.68
N ALA A 115 8.26 15.66 -13.85
CA ALA A 115 8.92 15.80 -15.15
C ALA A 115 8.47 17.08 -15.85
N TRP A 116 9.14 18.21 -15.59
CA TRP A 116 8.67 19.54 -16.01
C TRP A 116 9.70 20.26 -16.87
N TRP A 117 9.94 19.69 -18.04
CA TRP A 117 10.86 20.18 -19.08
C TRP A 117 10.36 19.71 -20.45
N ASP A 118 10.85 20.36 -21.51
CA ASP A 118 10.45 20.09 -22.88
C ASP A 118 11.03 18.75 -23.36
N GLN A 119 10.20 17.93 -24.00
CA GLN A 119 10.54 16.57 -24.40
C GLN A 119 9.49 15.99 -25.35
N PRO A 120 9.87 15.07 -26.25
CA PRO A 120 8.88 14.29 -26.99
C PRO A 120 8.09 13.36 -26.06
N ALA A 121 6.99 12.81 -26.57
CA ALA A 121 6.14 11.84 -25.90
C ALA A 121 6.91 10.76 -25.12
N THR A 122 6.97 10.92 -23.79
CA THR A 122 7.76 10.08 -22.88
C THR A 122 6.88 9.53 -21.76
N THR A 123 7.11 8.29 -21.34
CA THR A 123 6.40 7.66 -20.23
C THR A 123 7.23 7.67 -18.96
N TYR A 124 6.74 8.33 -17.92
CA TYR A 124 7.26 8.31 -16.57
C TYR A 124 6.48 7.34 -15.69
N SER A 125 7.14 6.81 -14.67
CA SER A 125 6.45 6.06 -13.62
C SER A 125 7.10 6.25 -12.25
N ALA A 126 6.29 6.16 -11.21
CA ALA A 126 6.76 6.18 -9.82
C ALA A 126 5.87 5.31 -8.94
N THR A 127 6.49 4.58 -8.02
CA THR A 127 5.78 3.74 -7.06
C THR A 127 5.62 4.47 -5.73
N ARG A 128 4.39 4.46 -5.19
CA ARG A 128 4.03 5.04 -3.89
C ARG A 128 3.16 4.10 -3.11
N TYR A 129 3.35 4.10 -1.80
CA TYR A 129 2.38 3.49 -0.90
C TYR A 129 1.16 4.41 -0.78
N VAL A 130 -0.02 3.84 -0.91
CA VAL A 130 -1.31 4.53 -0.79
C VAL A 130 -2.15 3.75 0.21
N SER A 131 -2.69 4.44 1.22
CA SER A 131 -3.64 3.83 2.14
C SER A 131 -4.98 3.56 1.44
N ARG A 132 -5.79 2.66 1.98
CA ARG A 132 -7.19 2.54 1.59
C ARG A 132 -7.92 3.83 1.97
N GLY A 133 -8.74 4.35 1.07
CA GLY A 133 -9.53 5.55 1.34
C GLY A 133 -9.60 6.47 0.13
N VAL A 134 -10.21 7.63 0.33
CA VAL A 134 -10.21 8.72 -0.66
C VAL A 134 -8.91 9.49 -0.53
N HIS A 135 -8.23 9.68 -1.66
CA HIS A 135 -6.98 10.41 -1.78
C HIS A 135 -7.11 11.49 -2.85
N ARG A 136 -6.54 12.67 -2.58
CA ARG A 136 -6.56 13.78 -3.55
C ARG A 136 -5.39 13.59 -4.52
N ILE A 137 -5.69 13.59 -5.81
CA ILE A 137 -4.68 13.61 -6.86
C ILE A 137 -4.75 14.95 -7.59
N GLU A 138 -3.58 15.56 -7.78
CA GLU A 138 -3.39 16.70 -8.68
C GLU A 138 -2.45 16.29 -9.81
N VAL A 139 -2.82 16.61 -11.04
CA VAL A 139 -1.99 16.44 -12.22
C VAL A 139 -1.86 17.78 -12.91
N ASN A 140 -0.63 18.23 -13.09
CA ASN A 140 -0.31 19.42 -13.87
C ASN A 140 0.39 18.97 -15.15
N TYR A 141 0.02 19.58 -16.27
CA TYR A 141 0.58 19.34 -17.60
C TYR A 141 0.86 20.65 -18.31
N TYR A 142 1.89 20.70 -19.17
CA TYR A 142 2.04 21.77 -20.15
C TYR A 142 2.49 21.24 -21.50
N GLU A 143 2.12 22.01 -22.53
CA GLU A 143 2.61 21.88 -23.89
C GLU A 143 3.43 23.14 -24.24
N ASN A 144 4.62 22.98 -24.80
CA ASN A 144 5.41 24.08 -25.34
C ASN A 144 5.15 24.25 -26.83
N THR A 145 5.47 23.23 -27.63
CA THR A 145 5.37 23.25 -29.09
C THR A 145 5.25 21.85 -29.69
N GLY A 146 4.43 21.70 -30.71
CA GLY A 146 4.44 20.50 -31.54
C GLY A 146 3.27 19.56 -31.25
N PHE A 147 3.58 18.35 -30.77
CA PHE A 147 2.55 17.32 -30.51
C PHE A 147 2.19 17.31 -29.04
N ALA A 148 0.91 17.49 -28.72
CA ALA A 148 0.42 17.52 -27.36
C ALA A 148 -0.31 16.21 -26.99
N THR A 149 0.23 15.47 -26.02
CA THR A 149 -0.44 14.29 -25.45
C THR A 149 -0.21 14.17 -23.95
N ILE A 150 -1.23 13.68 -23.24
CA ILE A 150 -1.14 13.35 -21.83
C ILE A 150 -2.06 12.17 -21.49
N LYS A 151 -1.49 11.14 -20.86
CA LYS A 151 -2.23 10.01 -20.32
C LYS A 151 -1.73 9.68 -18.92
N VAL A 152 -2.62 9.62 -17.94
CA VAL A 152 -2.30 9.26 -16.56
C VAL A 152 -3.10 8.04 -16.12
N TRP A 153 -2.41 7.07 -15.54
CA TRP A 153 -3.01 5.87 -14.97
C TRP A 153 -2.18 5.34 -13.81
N TRP A 154 -2.73 4.40 -13.05
CA TRP A 154 -1.98 3.68 -12.02
C TRP A 154 -2.45 2.24 -11.95
N ARG A 155 -1.59 1.37 -11.43
CA ARG A 155 -1.97 0.00 -11.09
C ARG A 155 -1.39 -0.40 -9.74
N PRO A 156 -2.12 -1.21 -8.96
CA PRO A 156 -1.55 -1.80 -7.77
C PRO A 156 -0.39 -2.71 -8.15
N VAL A 157 0.68 -2.65 -7.35
CA VAL A 157 1.85 -3.52 -7.48
C VAL A 157 2.12 -4.17 -6.13
N THR A 158 2.64 -5.39 -6.16
CA THR A 158 3.39 -5.89 -5.01
C THR A 158 4.61 -4.99 -4.85
N PRO A 159 4.99 -4.59 -3.62
CA PRO A 159 6.24 -3.87 -3.43
C PRO A 159 7.36 -4.59 -4.18
N PRO A 160 8.31 -3.86 -4.81
CA PRO A 160 9.50 -4.52 -5.33
C PRO A 160 10.06 -5.37 -4.20
N SER A 161 10.25 -6.65 -4.48
CA SER A 161 10.91 -7.55 -3.54
C SER A 161 12.18 -6.84 -3.07
N PRO A 162 12.48 -6.84 -1.76
CA PRO A 162 13.78 -6.38 -1.30
C PRO A 162 14.87 -7.05 -2.15
N PRO A 163 16.05 -6.43 -2.31
CA PRO A 163 17.19 -7.08 -2.96
C PRO A 163 17.31 -8.53 -2.46
N PRO A 164 17.69 -9.51 -3.29
CA PRO A 164 17.84 -10.89 -2.83
C PRO A 164 18.63 -10.97 -1.52
N GLY A 165 17.99 -11.49 -0.46
CA GLY A 165 18.57 -11.58 0.89
C GLY A 165 18.31 -10.40 1.83
N ALA A 166 17.69 -9.30 1.38
CA ALA A 166 17.29 -8.21 2.26
C ALA A 166 16.07 -8.61 3.11
N ALA A 167 16.11 -8.18 4.38
CA ALA A 167 15.10 -8.54 5.35
C ALA A 167 13.77 -7.83 5.06
N ILE A 168 12.66 -8.58 5.14
CA ILE A 168 11.31 -8.01 5.18
C ILE A 168 11.02 -7.60 6.62
N ILE A 169 10.61 -6.36 6.86
CA ILE A 169 10.27 -5.88 8.20
C ILE A 169 8.80 -5.46 8.21
N VAL A 170 8.10 -5.82 9.28
CA VAL A 170 6.76 -5.34 9.60
C VAL A 170 6.83 -4.69 10.97
N ASP A 171 6.80 -3.36 10.99
CA ASP A 171 6.69 -2.53 12.19
C ASP A 171 5.25 -2.44 12.70
N GLU A 172 5.00 -2.10 13.96
CA GLU A 172 3.63 -1.99 14.50
C GLU A 172 2.83 -0.79 13.94
N LEU A 173 3.49 0.14 13.27
CA LEU A 173 2.85 1.18 12.48
C LEU A 173 2.72 0.84 10.99
N ASP A 174 3.30 -0.29 10.54
CA ASP A 174 3.22 -0.72 9.16
C ASP A 174 1.87 -1.41 8.84
N PRO A 175 1.45 -1.43 7.56
CA PRO A 175 0.15 -1.98 7.14
C PRO A 175 -0.02 -3.49 7.38
N GLY A 176 1.09 -4.21 7.53
CA GLY A 176 1.09 -5.64 7.86
C GLY A 176 0.82 -5.93 9.34
N PHE A 177 0.67 -4.91 10.18
CA PHE A 177 0.39 -5.07 11.60
C PHE A 177 -1.11 -4.99 11.91
N THR A 178 -1.56 -5.74 12.91
CA THR A 178 -2.90 -5.64 13.46
C THR A 178 -2.86 -5.80 14.97
N TRP A 179 -3.44 -4.83 15.69
CA TRP A 179 -3.77 -4.97 17.10
C TRP A 179 -5.18 -5.52 17.28
N GLY A 180 -5.34 -6.49 18.16
CA GLY A 180 -6.62 -6.99 18.62
C GLY A 180 -6.81 -6.78 20.12
N GLY A 181 -8.02 -6.43 20.53
CA GLY A 181 -8.36 -6.10 21.91
C GLY A 181 -8.84 -4.65 22.08
N PRO A 182 -9.26 -4.26 23.29
CA PRO A 182 -9.79 -2.93 23.56
C PRO A 182 -8.75 -1.83 23.35
N TRP A 183 -9.14 -0.71 22.75
CA TRP A 183 -8.23 0.42 22.54
C TRP A 183 -7.61 0.96 23.85
N ARG A 184 -8.35 0.88 24.96
CA ARG A 184 -7.91 1.31 26.31
C ARG A 184 -6.73 0.50 26.84
N SER A 185 -6.52 -0.70 26.32
CA SER A 185 -5.48 -1.64 26.74
C SER A 185 -4.27 -1.64 25.79
N ARG A 186 -4.33 -0.84 24.71
CA ARG A 186 -3.22 -0.58 23.79
C ARG A 186 -2.49 0.68 24.22
N HIS A 187 -1.49 0.51 25.07
CA HIS A 187 -0.60 1.61 25.44
C HIS A 187 0.51 1.75 24.40
N HIS A 188 1.11 2.94 24.31
CA HIS A 188 2.23 3.20 23.41
C HIS A 188 3.39 3.89 24.16
N ALA A 189 4.57 3.89 23.53
CA ALA A 189 5.74 4.65 23.97
C ALA A 189 6.56 5.09 22.76
N TYR A 190 7.27 6.22 22.88
CA TYR A 190 8.14 6.77 21.82
C TYR A 190 9.57 6.21 21.92
N LEU A 191 9.68 4.89 21.79
CA LEU A 191 10.92 4.12 21.77
C LEU A 191 10.64 2.80 21.03
N GLY A 192 11.68 2.02 20.73
CA GLY A 192 11.53 0.79 19.96
C GLY A 192 12.21 0.92 18.59
N TYR A 193 12.00 -0.08 17.73
CA TYR A 193 12.39 0.02 16.34
C TYR A 193 11.59 1.16 15.68
N LYS A 194 12.26 1.96 14.85
CA LYS A 194 11.71 3.21 14.26
C LYS A 194 11.10 4.23 15.25
N GLY A 195 11.34 4.07 16.56
CA GLY A 195 11.01 5.07 17.58
C GLY A 195 9.58 5.03 18.12
N HIS A 196 8.83 3.96 17.86
CA HIS A 196 7.50 3.74 18.45
C HIS A 196 7.33 2.26 18.83
N MET A 197 6.45 2.01 19.81
CA MET A 197 6.04 0.66 20.19
C MET A 197 4.65 0.68 20.84
N TYR A 198 3.98 -0.47 20.84
CA TYR A 198 2.83 -0.74 21.70
C TYR A 198 3.21 -1.62 22.90
N TRP A 199 2.45 -1.52 23.98
CA TRP A 199 2.54 -2.47 25.08
C TRP A 199 1.19 -2.69 25.76
N THR A 200 1.09 -3.83 26.44
CA THR A 200 -0.05 -4.14 27.30
C THR A 200 0.41 -4.92 28.54
N ARG A 201 -0.50 -5.16 29.48
CA ARG A 201 -0.23 -6.00 30.64
C ARG A 201 -0.64 -7.44 30.37
N ASN A 202 0.07 -8.38 30.99
CA ASN A 202 -0.19 -9.79 30.78
C ASN A 202 -1.50 -10.29 31.43
N THR A 203 -2.08 -11.31 30.82
CA THR A 203 -3.14 -12.15 31.37
C THR A 203 -2.58 -13.53 31.73
N THR A 204 -3.30 -14.28 32.57
CA THR A 204 -2.88 -15.62 33.03
C THR A 204 -3.51 -16.77 32.23
N TYR A 205 -4.76 -16.62 31.79
CA TYR A 205 -5.55 -17.75 31.26
C TYR A 205 -6.08 -17.55 29.84
N VAL A 206 -6.66 -16.38 29.55
CA VAL A 206 -7.31 -16.08 28.27
C VAL A 206 -6.69 -14.81 27.70
N PRO A 207 -6.22 -14.82 26.44
CA PRO A 207 -5.70 -13.60 25.84
C PRO A 207 -6.82 -12.57 25.66
N GLN A 208 -6.60 -11.34 26.11
CA GLN A 208 -7.53 -10.22 25.93
C GLN A 208 -7.07 -9.26 24.83
N ASN A 209 -5.75 -9.12 24.71
CA ASN A 209 -5.07 -8.33 23.71
C ASN A 209 -4.11 -9.22 22.91
N TYR A 210 -3.91 -8.88 21.66
CA TYR A 210 -2.96 -9.54 20.80
C TYR A 210 -2.44 -8.63 19.69
N ALA A 211 -1.31 -9.03 19.13
CA ALA A 211 -0.68 -8.43 17.99
C ALA A 211 -0.48 -9.49 16.89
N ILE A 212 -0.72 -9.11 15.65
CA ILE A 212 -0.48 -9.92 14.46
C ILE A 212 0.43 -9.14 13.52
N TRP A 213 1.51 -9.77 13.08
CA TRP A 213 2.36 -9.27 11.99
C TRP A 213 2.24 -10.21 10.80
N LYS A 214 1.73 -9.68 9.69
CA LYS A 214 1.47 -10.40 8.45
C LYS A 214 2.42 -9.90 7.37
N PRO A 215 3.53 -10.61 7.08
CA PRO A 215 4.50 -10.17 6.09
C PRO A 215 3.98 -10.35 4.66
N SER A 216 4.38 -9.45 3.77
CA SER A 216 4.30 -9.63 2.32
C SER A 216 5.60 -10.24 1.82
N LEU A 217 5.73 -11.58 1.90
CA LEU A 217 6.94 -12.27 1.48
C LEU A 217 6.98 -12.41 -0.06
N PRO A 218 8.13 -12.14 -0.71
CA PRO A 218 8.20 -12.08 -2.17
C PRO A 218 8.21 -13.47 -2.83
N HIS A 219 8.76 -14.49 -2.16
CA HIS A 219 8.88 -15.85 -2.69
C HIS A 219 8.73 -16.88 -1.57
N PRO A 220 8.23 -18.11 -1.86
CA PRO A 220 8.32 -19.23 -0.94
C PRO A 220 9.78 -19.54 -0.57
N GLY A 221 10.03 -19.97 0.66
CA GLY A 221 11.38 -20.30 1.11
C GLY A 221 11.53 -20.34 2.62
N TYR A 222 12.75 -20.63 3.07
CA TYR A 222 13.10 -20.52 4.49
C TYR A 222 13.37 -19.07 4.86
N TYR A 223 12.76 -18.63 5.95
CA TYR A 223 13.02 -17.33 6.56
C TYR A 223 13.36 -17.52 8.03
N GLU A 224 14.44 -16.90 8.48
CA GLU A 224 14.66 -16.69 9.90
C GLU A 224 13.85 -15.49 10.36
N VAL A 225 13.00 -15.72 11.37
CA VAL A 225 12.09 -14.72 11.91
C VAL A 225 12.71 -14.14 13.18
N PHE A 226 12.75 -12.83 13.29
CA PHE A 226 13.20 -12.10 14.46
C PHE A 226 12.08 -11.20 14.97
N VAL A 227 12.06 -10.99 16.28
CA VAL A 227 11.26 -9.95 16.93
C VAL A 227 12.19 -8.90 17.52
N PHE A 228 11.83 -7.63 17.43
CA PHE A 228 12.53 -6.57 18.15
C PHE A 228 11.98 -6.47 19.58
N ILE A 229 12.86 -6.56 20.58
CA ILE A 229 12.48 -6.39 21.99
C ILE A 229 12.93 -5.01 22.46
N PRO A 230 11.99 -4.09 22.75
CA PRO A 230 12.32 -2.75 23.24
C PRO A 230 12.93 -2.77 24.64
N ARG A 231 13.78 -1.80 24.95
CA ARG A 231 14.41 -1.64 26.27
C ARG A 231 13.46 -1.40 27.46
N CYS A 232 12.25 -0.94 27.21
CA CYS A 232 11.24 -0.63 28.23
C CYS A 232 9.91 -1.31 27.90
N TYR A 233 9.04 -1.45 28.90
CA TYR A 233 7.69 -2.01 28.76
C TYR A 233 7.62 -3.45 28.19
N ALA A 234 8.72 -4.20 28.29
CA ALA A 234 8.85 -5.57 27.79
C ALA A 234 9.41 -6.48 28.91
N THR A 235 8.63 -6.70 29.98
CA THR A 235 9.10 -7.34 31.22
C THR A 235 8.61 -8.77 31.43
N THR A 236 7.74 -9.28 30.57
CA THR A 236 7.31 -10.68 30.60
C THR A 236 8.49 -11.62 30.37
N ARG A 237 8.51 -12.72 31.11
CA ARG A 237 9.49 -13.79 30.92
C ARG A 237 9.00 -14.87 29.95
N ARG A 238 7.74 -14.77 29.52
CA ARG A 238 7.02 -15.83 28.83
C ARG A 238 6.19 -15.32 27.65
N ALA A 239 6.66 -14.29 26.94
CA ALA A 239 6.02 -13.85 25.70
C ALA A 239 5.95 -15.02 24.72
N ARG A 240 4.73 -15.46 24.38
CA ARG A 240 4.51 -16.61 23.51
C ARG A 240 4.18 -16.13 22.11
N TYR A 241 5.18 -16.15 21.24
CA TYR A 241 5.02 -15.93 19.81
C TYR A 241 4.54 -17.22 19.16
N ARG A 242 3.52 -17.13 18.33
CA ARG A 242 3.01 -18.23 17.51
C ARG A 242 3.28 -17.90 16.06
N ILE A 243 4.07 -18.73 15.41
CA ILE A 243 4.51 -18.59 14.03
C ILE A 243 3.60 -19.48 13.18
N PHE A 244 2.74 -18.86 12.36
CA PHE A 244 1.90 -19.56 11.40
C PHE A 244 2.56 -19.50 10.03
N HIS A 245 2.99 -20.66 9.51
CA HIS A 245 3.75 -20.78 8.27
C HIS A 245 3.46 -22.12 7.60
N ASN A 246 3.33 -22.15 6.28
CA ASN A 246 3.08 -23.34 5.45
C ASN A 246 2.00 -24.30 6.01
N GLY A 247 0.88 -23.75 6.47
CA GLY A 247 -0.21 -24.53 7.09
C GLY A 247 0.09 -25.11 8.47
N GLN A 248 1.28 -24.83 9.03
CA GLN A 248 1.72 -25.25 10.35
C GLN A 248 1.71 -24.10 11.36
N ARG A 249 1.82 -24.46 12.64
CA ARG A 249 2.01 -23.52 13.76
C ARG A 249 3.13 -23.99 14.66
N HIS A 250 4.09 -23.10 14.94
CA HIS A 250 5.11 -23.29 15.97
C HIS A 250 4.98 -22.23 17.06
N ASP A 251 5.25 -22.61 18.31
CA ASP A 251 5.25 -21.69 19.45
C ASP A 251 6.68 -21.45 19.93
N ARG A 252 7.01 -20.19 20.20
CA ARG A 252 8.28 -19.77 20.80
C ARG A 252 8.05 -18.88 21.99
N ILE A 253 8.63 -19.28 23.12
CA ILE A 253 8.58 -18.51 24.37
C ILE A 253 9.86 -17.69 24.45
N VAL A 254 9.71 -16.37 24.57
CA VAL A 254 10.82 -15.42 24.72
C VAL A 254 10.70 -14.72 26.07
N ASN A 255 11.83 -14.65 26.77
CA ASN A 255 11.97 -13.79 27.93
C ASN A 255 12.30 -12.39 27.45
N GLN A 256 11.32 -11.49 27.38
CA GLN A 256 11.55 -10.12 26.94
C GLN A 256 12.42 -9.34 27.94
N ALA A 257 12.33 -9.67 29.23
CA ALA A 257 12.98 -8.93 30.31
C ALA A 257 14.52 -8.97 30.31
N ILE A 258 15.15 -9.79 29.47
CA ILE A 258 16.62 -9.92 29.37
C ILE A 258 17.19 -9.25 28.13
N TYR A 259 16.36 -8.58 27.33
CA TYR A 259 16.77 -7.92 26.10
C TYR A 259 16.49 -6.42 26.16
N TYR A 260 17.33 -5.66 25.46
CA TYR A 260 17.24 -4.20 25.37
C TYR A 260 17.55 -3.79 23.93
N ASP A 261 16.57 -3.20 23.26
CA ASP A 261 16.64 -2.73 21.87
C ASP A 261 17.30 -3.74 20.91
N LYS A 262 16.85 -5.01 20.98
CA LYS A 262 17.52 -6.13 20.32
C LYS A 262 16.59 -6.95 19.44
N TRP A 263 17.08 -7.30 18.25
CA TRP A 263 16.48 -8.36 17.43
C TRP A 263 16.78 -9.74 18.01
N VAL A 264 15.73 -10.48 18.36
CA VAL A 264 15.80 -11.82 18.95
C VAL A 264 15.21 -12.81 17.96
N SER A 265 15.97 -13.85 17.61
CA SER A 265 15.50 -14.89 16.70
C SER A 265 14.40 -15.73 17.34
N LEU A 266 13.31 -15.92 16.62
CA LEU A 266 12.27 -16.90 16.87
C LEU A 266 12.58 -18.23 16.16
N GLY A 267 13.61 -18.28 15.32
CA GLY A 267 14.02 -19.46 14.54
C GLY A 267 13.69 -19.36 13.06
N THR A 268 14.05 -20.42 12.33
CA THR A 268 13.91 -20.52 10.87
C THR A 268 12.73 -21.41 10.51
N TYR A 269 11.88 -20.91 9.61
CA TYR A 269 10.64 -21.57 9.21
C TYR A 269 10.45 -21.46 7.70
N TYR A 270 9.83 -22.48 7.09
CA TYR A 270 9.47 -22.43 5.69
C TYR A 270 8.13 -21.71 5.51
N PHE A 271 8.13 -20.63 4.73
CA PHE A 271 6.94 -19.87 4.35
C PHE A 271 6.59 -20.16 2.89
N ASN A 272 5.30 -20.35 2.61
CA ASN A 272 4.81 -20.57 1.24
C ASN A 272 4.47 -19.27 0.50
N ALA A 273 4.63 -18.11 1.14
CA ALA A 273 4.35 -16.78 0.59
C ALA A 273 2.91 -16.63 0.06
N SER A 274 1.96 -17.41 0.61
CA SER A 274 0.54 -17.37 0.21
C SER A 274 -0.18 -16.07 0.60
N GLY A 275 0.47 -15.21 1.38
CA GLY A 275 -0.16 -14.02 1.94
C GLY A 275 -1.18 -14.34 3.03
N ASN A 276 -1.17 -15.53 3.64
CA ASN A 276 -2.02 -15.89 4.80
C ASN A 276 -1.20 -16.30 6.04
N GLU A 277 0.12 -16.18 5.97
CA GLU A 277 1.05 -16.53 7.03
C GLU A 277 1.32 -15.32 7.93
N PHE A 278 1.51 -15.53 9.22
CA PHE A 278 1.65 -14.43 10.18
C PHE A 278 2.29 -14.87 11.51
N ILE A 279 2.79 -13.89 12.26
CA ILE A 279 3.23 -14.06 13.64
C ILE A 279 2.15 -13.50 14.55
N PHE A 280 1.78 -14.24 15.59
CA PHE A 280 0.83 -13.82 16.61
C PHE A 280 1.53 -13.73 17.97
N LEU A 281 1.29 -12.64 18.71
CA LEU A 281 1.65 -12.49 20.12
C LEU A 281 0.40 -12.13 20.90
N GLY A 282 0.01 -12.97 21.86
CA GLY A 282 -1.10 -12.68 22.76
C GLY A 282 -0.60 -12.24 24.14
N ASP A 283 -1.45 -11.55 24.89
CA ASP A 283 -1.12 -11.11 26.24
C ASP A 283 -1.13 -12.21 27.32
N ASN A 284 -1.54 -13.43 26.96
CA ASN A 284 -1.54 -14.58 27.86
C ASN A 284 -0.13 -15.18 28.00
N THR A 285 0.57 -14.80 29.07
CA THR A 285 1.94 -15.28 29.37
C THR A 285 1.97 -16.40 30.40
N ARG A 286 0.82 -16.75 31.00
CA ARG A 286 0.69 -17.65 32.17
C ARG A 286 1.48 -17.19 33.41
N GLU A 287 1.91 -15.93 33.44
CA GLU A 287 2.41 -15.28 34.65
C GLU A 287 1.23 -14.68 35.45
N PRO A 288 1.41 -14.32 36.74
CA PRO A 288 0.35 -13.71 37.54
C PRO A 288 -0.29 -12.51 36.83
N TYR A 289 -1.60 -12.37 36.98
CA TYR A 289 -2.40 -11.37 36.27
C TYR A 289 -1.85 -9.95 36.50
N LEU A 290 -1.70 -9.17 35.42
CA LEU A 290 -1.20 -7.78 35.42
C LEU A 290 0.18 -7.57 36.06
N SER A 291 0.97 -8.63 36.26
CA SER A 291 2.27 -8.56 36.93
C SER A 291 3.43 -8.17 35.99
N ARG A 292 3.23 -8.25 34.67
CA ARG A 292 4.25 -8.03 33.65
C ARG A 292 3.74 -7.17 32.51
N TYR A 293 4.66 -6.50 31.84
CA TYR A 293 4.44 -5.80 30.58
C TYR A 293 4.88 -6.66 29.40
N ILE A 294 4.15 -6.55 28.31
CA ILE A 294 4.43 -7.23 27.06
C ILE A 294 4.68 -6.15 26.02
N GLY A 295 5.91 -6.08 25.54
CA GLY A 295 6.31 -5.18 24.47
C GLY A 295 5.90 -5.74 23.11
N VAL A 296 5.41 -4.86 22.25
CA VAL A 296 4.93 -5.14 20.90
C VAL A 296 5.52 -4.08 19.98
N ASP A 297 6.37 -4.49 19.06
CA ASP A 297 7.14 -3.59 18.18
C ASP A 297 7.21 -4.25 16.79
N ALA A 298 8.40 -4.49 16.24
CA ALA A 298 8.58 -4.98 14.87
C ALA A 298 8.96 -6.46 14.76
N MET A 299 8.62 -7.04 13.61
CA MET A 299 9.05 -8.36 13.14
C MET A 299 9.95 -8.23 11.91
N LYS A 300 10.98 -9.07 11.82
CA LYS A 300 11.92 -9.11 10.70
C LYS A 300 12.07 -10.53 10.17
N PHE A 301 11.95 -10.71 8.87
CA PHE A 301 12.02 -11.98 8.16
C PHE A 301 13.23 -11.93 7.21
N VAL A 302 14.24 -12.75 7.49
CA VAL A 302 15.48 -12.80 6.72
C VAL A 302 15.50 -14.08 5.89
N PRO A 303 15.57 -14.02 4.54
CA PRO A 303 15.71 -15.21 3.71
C PRO A 303 16.94 -16.05 4.11
N ARG A 304 16.81 -17.38 4.08
CA ARG A 304 17.87 -18.35 4.39
C ARG A 304 18.06 -19.36 3.26
#